data_AF-A0A966XHG4-F1
#
_entry.id   AF-A0A966XHG4-F1
#
_cell.length_a   1.000
_cell.length_b   1.000
_cell.length_c   1.000
_cell.angle_alpha   90.00
_cell.angle_beta   90.00
_cell.angle_gamma   90.00
#
_symmetry.space_group_name_H-M   'P 1'
#
loop_
_entity.id
_entity.type
_entity.pdbx_description
1 polymer ?
#
loop_
_entity_poly.entity_id
_entity_poly.type
_entity_poly.pdbx_seq_one_letter_code
_entity_poly.pdbx_strand_id
1 'polypeptide(L)' 'MIVTQTPYDILCPFHISLSATGCIRHLGPSMAKLIKSENPVGKHFFDFYSVERPYGIVKTEQILPL' A
#
# COMPACT_ATOMS: atom_id res chain seq x y z
N MET A 1 -2.37 0.24 17.35
CA MET A 1 -3.77 -0.09 17.01
C MET A 1 -3.75 -1.07 15.84
N ILE A 2 -4.00 -2.35 16.09
CA ILE A 2 -4.12 -3.36 15.02
C ILE A 2 -5.58 -3.30 14.57
N VAL A 3 -5.86 -2.54 13.52
CA VAL A 3 -7.17 -2.59 12.88
C VAL A 3 -7.22 -3.92 12.13
N THR A 4 -8.21 -4.76 12.43
CA THR A 4 -8.47 -5.97 11.62
C THR A 4 -8.73 -5.53 10.18
N GLN A 5 -8.08 -6.16 9.19
CA GLN A 5 -8.15 -5.72 7.79
C GLN A 5 -9.56 -5.88 7.19
N THR A 6 -10.41 -6.69 7.84
CA THR A 6 -11.72 -7.12 7.35
C THR A 6 -12.71 -5.97 7.05
N PRO A 7 -12.92 -4.96 7.93
CA PRO A 7 -13.81 -3.85 7.59
C PRO A 7 -13.26 -2.97 6.46
N TYR A 8 -11.94 -2.78 6.40
CA TYR A 8 -11.29 -2.02 5.33
C TYR A 8 -11.35 -2.75 3.98
N ASP A 9 -11.29 -4.08 3.97
CA ASP A 9 -11.45 -4.88 2.76
C ASP A 9 -12.85 -4.70 2.13
N ILE A 10 -13.87 -4.50 2.96
CA ILE A 10 -15.25 -4.27 2.52
C ILE A 10 -15.46 -2.82 2.07
N LEU A 11 -15.07 -1.85 2.91
CA LEU A 11 -15.37 -0.44 2.70
C LEU A 11 -14.39 0.25 1.75
N CYS A 12 -13.15 -0.24 1.67
CA CYS A 12 -12.07 0.35 0.90
C CYS A 12 -11.34 -0.73 0.09
N PRO A 13 -11.99 -1.38 -0.89
CA PRO A 13 -11.45 -2.57 -1.53
C PRO A 13 -10.18 -2.34 -2.36
N PHE A 14 -9.82 -1.07 -2.61
CA PHE A 14 -8.59 -0.64 -3.29
C PHE A 14 -7.47 -0.17 -2.35
N HIS A 15 -7.60 -0.36 -1.03
CA HIS A 15 -6.58 0.12 -0.09
C HIS A 15 -5.28 -0.68 -0.17
N ILE A 16 -4.20 -0.08 0.32
CA ILE A 16 -2.89 -0.71 0.50
C ILE A 16 -2.41 -0.33 1.91
N SER A 17 -1.94 -1.31 2.68
CA SER A 17 -1.33 -1.05 3.97
C SER A 17 0.18 -1.23 3.89
N LEU A 18 0.93 -0.30 4.50
CA LEU A 18 2.39 -0.29 4.48
C LEU A 18 2.94 -0.53 5.89
N SER A 19 4.16 -1.08 5.98
CA SER A 19 4.99 -1.09 7.19
C SER A 19 5.53 0.30 7.48
N ALA A 20 6.12 0.48 8.68
CA ALA A 20 6.83 1.72 9.02
C ALA A 20 8.01 2.00 8.07
N THR A 21 8.56 0.96 7.44
CA THR A 21 9.65 1.05 6.46
C THR A 21 9.15 1.14 5.01
N GLY A 22 7.84 1.25 4.79
CA GLY A 22 7.25 1.38 3.45
C GLY A 22 7.08 0.10 2.65
N CYS A 23 7.24 -1.06 3.29
CA CYS A 23 6.97 -2.34 2.65
C CYS A 23 5.46 -2.63 2.65
N ILE A 24 4.93 -3.14 1.56
CA ILE A 24 3.51 -3.51 1.45
C ILE A 24 3.22 -4.68 2.39
N ARG A 25 2.24 -4.52 3.29
CA ARG A 25 1.80 -5.57 4.23
C ARG A 25 0.54 -6.30 3.77
N HIS A 26 -0.33 -5.59 3.05
CA HIS A 26 -1.61 -6.12 2.57
C HIS A 26 -2.18 -5.22 1.49
N LEU A 27 -2.97 -5.81 0.61
CA LEU A 27 -3.77 -5.11 -0.39
C LEU A 27 -5.23 -5.50 -0.26
N GLY A 28 -6.10 -4.51 -0.41
CA GLY A 28 -7.53 -4.75 -0.48
C GLY A 28 -7.90 -5.70 -1.63
N PRO A 29 -9.05 -6.38 -1.53
CA PRO A 29 -9.41 -7.48 -2.42
C PRO A 29 -9.56 -7.09 -3.89
N SER A 30 -9.90 -5.83 -4.20
CA SER A 30 -9.95 -5.35 -5.58
C SER A 30 -8.58 -4.94 -6.08
N MET A 31 -7.75 -4.31 -5.25
CA MET A 31 -6.37 -3.97 -5.61
C MET A 31 -5.55 -5.23 -5.93
N ALA A 32 -5.69 -6.28 -5.12
CA ALA A 32 -4.99 -7.55 -5.32
C ALA A 32 -5.29 -8.20 -6.70
N LYS A 33 -6.49 -7.99 -7.26
CA LYS A 33 -6.88 -8.52 -8.59
C LYS A 33 -6.21 -7.79 -9.75
N LEU A 34 -5.80 -6.53 -9.55
CA LEU A 34 -5.14 -5.74 -10.60
C LEU A 34 -3.69 -6.18 -10.81
N ILE A 35 -3.07 -6.78 -9.80
CA ILE A 35 -1.70 -7.25 -9.84
C ILE A 35 -1.68 -8.67 -10.39
N LYS A 36 -1.21 -8.84 -11.63
CA LYS A 36 -1.25 -10.11 -12.35
C LYS A 36 0.05 -10.91 -12.31
N SER A 37 1.15 -10.31 -11.86
CA SER A 37 2.50 -10.89 -11.98
C SER A 37 3.01 -11.41 -10.65
N GLU A 38 3.53 -10.51 -9.82
CA GLU A 38 4.24 -10.83 -8.59
C GLU A 38 3.41 -10.45 -7.36
N ASN A 39 3.59 -11.20 -6.27
CA ASN A 39 3.00 -10.82 -5.00
C ASN A 39 3.80 -9.65 -4.42
N PRO A 40 3.20 -8.45 -4.30
CA PRO A 40 3.92 -7.27 -3.83
C PRO A 40 4.10 -7.25 -2.30
N VAL A 41 3.45 -8.15 -1.55
CA VAL A 41 3.57 -8.21 -0.09
C VAL A 41 5.02 -8.49 0.29
N GLY A 42 5.56 -7.63 1.17
CA GLY A 42 6.96 -7.64 1.59
C GLY A 42 7.90 -6.78 0.73
N LYS A 43 7.46 -6.27 -0.43
CA LYS A 43 8.23 -5.38 -1.30
C LYS A 43 7.98 -3.90 -0.99
N HIS A 44 8.85 -3.00 -1.46
CA HIS A 44 8.66 -1.57 -1.24
C HIS A 44 7.54 -1.01 -2.11
N PHE A 45 6.71 -0.13 -1.55
CA PHE A 45 5.59 0.47 -2.25
C PHE A 45 5.99 1.16 -3.57
N PHE A 46 7.09 1.90 -3.56
CA PHE A 46 7.58 2.64 -4.72
C PHE A 46 8.21 1.77 -5.82
N ASP A 47 8.40 0.46 -5.58
CA ASP A 47 8.80 -0.48 -6.64
C ASP A 47 7.63 -0.74 -7.62
N PHE A 48 6.39 -0.53 -7.16
CA PHE A 48 5.16 -0.85 -7.90
C PHE A 48 4.33 0.37 -8.27
N TYR A 49 4.38 1.41 -7.44
CA TYR A 49 3.48 2.55 -7.52
C TYR A 49 4.24 3.87 -7.50
N SER A 50 3.77 4.82 -8.31
CA SER A 50 4.22 6.21 -8.30
C SER A 50 3.15 7.13 -7.75
N VAL A 51 3.56 8.19 -7.05
CA VAL A 51 2.65 9.23 -6.56
C VAL A 51 2.59 10.36 -7.57
N GLU A 52 1.42 10.58 -8.18
CA GLU A 52 1.21 11.70 -9.11
C GLU A 52 0.94 13.03 -8.39
N ARG A 53 0.36 12.97 -7.19
CA ARG A 53 0.04 14.12 -6.34
C ARG A 53 0.18 13.75 -4.85
N PRO A 54 0.80 14.62 -4.02
CA PRO A 54 1.60 15.78 -4.40
C PRO A 54 2.85 15.36 -5.18
N TYR A 55 3.37 16.25 -6.03
CA TYR A 55 4.56 15.99 -6.82
C TYR A 55 5.82 15.87 -5.94
N GLY A 56 6.81 15.09 -6.40
CA GLY A 56 8.13 14.97 -5.76
C GLY A 56 8.22 13.93 -4.65
N ILE A 57 7.14 13.18 -4.40
CA ILE A 57 7.12 12.07 -3.45
C ILE A 57 7.63 10.80 -4.16
N VAL A 58 8.80 10.32 -3.73
CA VAL A 58 9.45 9.13 -4.29
C VAL A 58 9.94 8.15 -3.22
N LYS A 59 9.82 8.51 -1.93
CA LYS A 59 10.18 7.67 -0.79
C LYS A 59 9.14 7.73 0.31
N THR A 60 9.12 6.69 1.12
CA THR A 60 8.11 6.52 2.18
C THR A 60 8.30 7.53 3.32
N GLU A 61 9.53 7.96 3.61
CA GLU A 61 9.79 8.98 4.65
C GLU A 61 9.07 10.32 4.40
N GLN A 62 8.65 10.56 3.15
CA GLN A 62 7.94 11.79 2.76
C GLN A 62 6.42 11.71 3.01
N ILE A 63 5.89 10.52 3.32
CA ILE A 63 4.44 10.26 3.49
C ILE A 63 4.06 9.66 4.84
N LEU A 64 4.99 8.99 5.54
CA LEU A 64 4.74 8.50 6.89
C LEU A 64 5.18 9.56 7.91
N PRO A 65 4.33 9.90 8.91
CA PRO A 65 4.77 10.69 10.04
C PRO A 65 5.84 9.90 10.80
N LEU A 66 6.94 10.59 11.13
CA LEU A 66 8.06 10.07 11.93
C LEU A 66 7.58 9.43 13.25
#